data_AF-A0A6I7PKA2-F1
#
_entry.id   AF-A0A6I7PKA2-F1
#
_cell.length_a   1.000
_cell.length_b   1.000
_cell.length_c   1.000
_cell.angle_alpha   90.00
_cell.angle_beta   90.00
_cell.angle_gamma   90.00
#
_symmetry.space_group_name_H-M   'P 1'
#
loop_
_entity.id
_entity.type
_entity.pdbx_description
1 polymer ?
#
loop_
_entity_poly.entity_id
_entity_poly.type
_entity_poly.pdbx_seq_one_letter_code
_entity_poly.pdbx_strand_id
1 'polypeptide(L)'
;MIVVAIIVEGALTPESQARALAASGLDPRSTRSDGAVGATLRFEGIVRRDEPHPEQRGEPRALLGLEYQTYDPMAQRGLESLARAVAERHGLASIVVWHSRGRVGVGEVSFVLEISAAHRAETLAATASFIDAMKRDVPIWKSPVWA
;
A
#
# COMPACT_ATOMS: atom_id res chain seq x y z
N MET A 1 9.38 -16.79 4.29
CA MET A 1 9.02 -15.45 3.76
C MET A 1 7.52 -15.38 3.55
N ILE A 2 6.85 -14.37 4.09
CA ILE A 2 5.40 -14.15 3.93
C ILE A 2 5.19 -12.97 2.96
N VAL A 3 4.34 -13.16 1.95
CA VAL A 3 3.96 -12.13 0.98
C VAL A 3 2.45 -12.05 0.95
N VAL A 4 1.91 -10.86 1.17
CA VAL A 4 0.48 -10.60 1.17
C VAL A 4 0.22 -9.29 0.42
N ALA A 5 -0.69 -9.30 -0.55
CA ALA A 5 -1.22 -8.08 -1.14
C ALA A 5 -2.75 -8.14 -1.17
N ILE A 6 -3.38 -7.06 -0.73
CA ILE A 6 -4.81 -7.00 -0.47
C ILE A 6 -5.36 -5.68 -1.02
N ILE A 7 -6.45 -5.77 -1.78
CA ILE A 7 -7.24 -4.60 -2.17
C ILE A 7 -8.44 -4.50 -1.22
N VAL A 8 -8.68 -3.30 -0.67
CA VAL A 8 -9.74 -3.03 0.30
C VAL A 8 -10.64 -1.91 -0.22
N GLU A 9 -11.95 -2.03 -0.03
CA GLU A 9 -12.91 -0.97 -0.34
C GLU A 9 -12.78 0.18 0.68
N GLY A 10 -12.68 1.42 0.17
CA GLY A 10 -12.60 2.64 0.97
C GLY A 10 -11.26 2.85 1.67
N ALA A 11 -11.26 3.68 2.72
CA ALA A 11 -10.07 4.01 3.50
C ALA A 11 -9.50 2.81 4.27
N LEU A 12 -8.18 2.76 4.39
CA LEU A 12 -7.46 1.72 5.13
C LEU A 12 -7.40 2.04 6.63
N THR A 13 -8.49 1.83 7.34
CA THR A 13 -8.51 1.90 8.81
C THR A 13 -7.78 0.69 9.43
N PRO A 14 -7.32 0.78 10.69
CA PRO A 14 -6.75 -0.38 11.38
C PRO A 14 -7.69 -1.60 11.37
N GLU A 15 -9.00 -1.36 11.49
CA GLU A 15 -10.02 -2.43 11.46
C GLU A 15 -10.15 -3.07 10.08
N SER A 16 -10.21 -2.26 9.00
CA SER A 16 -10.34 -2.80 7.64
C SER A 16 -9.10 -3.59 7.23
N GLN A 17 -7.91 -3.12 7.62
CA GLN A 17 -6.65 -3.83 7.42
C GLN A 17 -6.61 -5.16 8.18
N ALA A 18 -6.94 -5.16 9.47
CA ALA A 18 -6.95 -6.36 10.31
C ALA A 18 -7.94 -7.41 9.79
N ARG A 19 -9.15 -6.98 9.41
CA ARG A 19 -10.19 -7.84 8.84
C ARG A 19 -9.71 -8.48 7.54
N ALA A 20 -9.15 -7.69 6.63
CA ALA A 20 -8.70 -8.18 5.33
C ALA A 20 -7.47 -9.10 5.47
N LEU A 21 -6.55 -8.80 6.39
CA LEU A 21 -5.42 -9.68 6.69
C LEU A 21 -5.89 -11.01 7.28
N ALA A 22 -6.84 -11.00 8.22
CA ALA A 22 -7.41 -12.22 8.78
C ALA A 22 -8.05 -13.11 7.70
N ALA A 23 -8.73 -12.51 6.72
CA ALA A 23 -9.31 -13.23 5.60
C ALA A 23 -8.27 -13.89 4.67
N SER A 24 -7.02 -13.40 4.65
CA SER A 24 -5.94 -14.02 3.87
C SER A 24 -5.41 -15.32 4.48
N GLY A 25 -5.71 -15.58 5.76
CA GLY A 25 -5.19 -16.74 6.51
C GLY A 25 -3.69 -16.68 6.83
N LEU A 26 -3.00 -15.58 6.50
CA LEU A 26 -1.58 -15.38 6.74
C LEU A 26 -1.35 -14.43 7.92
N ASP A 27 -0.43 -14.80 8.82
CA ASP A 27 0.02 -13.91 9.90
C ASP A 27 1.49 -13.52 9.68
N PRO A 28 1.78 -12.32 9.13
CA PRO A 28 3.15 -11.84 8.90
C PRO A 28 3.96 -11.73 10.20
N ARG A 29 3.30 -11.63 11.35
CA ARG A 29 3.92 -11.51 12.67
C ARG A 29 4.52 -12.83 13.15
N SER A 30 4.09 -13.96 12.59
CA SER A 30 4.72 -15.27 12.82
C SER A 30 6.18 -15.30 12.37
N THR A 31 6.59 -14.44 11.44
CA THR A 31 8.01 -14.31 11.06
C THR A 31 8.88 -13.69 12.14
N ARG A 32 8.29 -13.14 13.22
CA ARG A 32 9.04 -12.56 14.34
C ARG A 32 9.34 -13.57 15.45
N SER A 33 8.58 -14.67 15.52
CA SER A 33 8.70 -15.63 16.64
C SER A 33 9.93 -16.54 16.55
N ASP A 34 10.60 -16.62 15.41
CA ASP A 34 11.86 -17.35 15.26
C ASP A 34 13.10 -16.52 15.66
N GLY A 35 12.91 -15.25 16.05
CA GLY A 35 13.99 -14.34 16.44
C GLY A 35 14.82 -13.80 15.27
N ALA A 36 14.43 -14.06 14.01
CA ALA A 36 15.19 -13.64 12.84
C ALA A 36 14.89 -12.20 12.39
N VAL A 37 13.80 -11.60 12.87
CA VAL A 37 13.39 -10.21 12.52
C VAL A 37 13.91 -9.23 13.55
N GLY A 38 14.80 -8.33 13.13
CA GLY A 38 15.29 -7.22 13.95
C GLY A 38 14.71 -5.86 13.59
N ALA A 39 13.95 -5.74 12.49
CA ALA A 39 13.30 -4.50 12.10
C ALA A 39 11.96 -4.73 11.40
N THR A 40 11.01 -3.84 11.66
CA THR A 40 9.78 -3.70 10.86
C THR A 40 9.59 -2.24 10.52
N LEU A 41 9.22 -1.95 9.28
CA LEU A 41 8.88 -0.61 8.82
C LEU A 41 7.47 -0.61 8.26
N ARG A 42 6.73 0.45 8.57
CA ARG A 42 5.40 0.70 8.04
C ARG A 42 5.36 2.04 7.33
N PHE A 43 4.84 2.06 6.12
CA PHE A 43 4.59 3.26 5.34
C PHE A 43 3.09 3.39 5.07
N GLU A 44 2.56 4.60 5.21
CA GLU A 44 1.17 4.94 4.92
C GLU A 44 1.09 6.05 3.87
N GLY A 45 0.40 5.77 2.78
CA GLY A 45 0.03 6.77 1.78
C GLY A 45 -1.24 7.48 2.22
N ILE A 46 -1.13 8.75 2.56
CA ILE A 46 -2.24 9.58 3.05
C ILE A 46 -2.66 10.56 1.95
N VAL A 47 -3.97 10.68 1.72
CA VAL A 47 -4.52 11.62 0.74
C VAL A 47 -4.29 13.05 1.22
N ARG A 48 -3.61 13.86 0.41
CA ARG A 48 -3.28 15.25 0.74
C ARG A 48 -4.35 16.20 0.19
N ARG A 49 -4.45 17.39 0.80
CA ARG A 49 -5.40 18.43 0.37
C ARG A 49 -4.99 19.11 -0.94
N ASP A 50 -3.70 19.20 -1.19
CA ASP A 50 -3.05 20.02 -2.22
C ASP A 50 -2.61 19.21 -3.45
N GLU A 51 -3.47 18.28 -3.91
CA GLU A 51 -3.23 17.52 -5.15
C GLU A 51 -3.24 18.48 -6.37
N PRO A 52 -2.17 18.50 -7.20
CA PRO A 52 -2.10 19.40 -8.35
C PRO A 52 -3.16 19.05 -9.39
N HIS A 53 -3.97 20.04 -9.76
CA HIS A 53 -5.02 19.90 -10.77
C HIS A 53 -4.43 20.14 -12.18
N PRO A 54 -4.54 19.20 -13.14
CA PRO A 54 -3.92 19.35 -14.46
C PRO A 54 -4.43 20.57 -15.25
N GLU A 55 -5.69 20.96 -15.06
CA GLU A 55 -6.32 22.03 -15.84
C GLU A 55 -7.33 22.85 -15.01
N GLN A 56 -6.90 23.80 -14.18
CA GLN A 56 -7.85 24.76 -13.58
C GLN A 56 -8.24 25.82 -14.62
N ARG A 57 -9.37 25.62 -15.31
CA ARG A 57 -10.17 26.72 -15.88
C ARG A 57 -11.33 26.98 -14.91
N GLY A 58 -11.25 28.02 -14.10
CA GLY A 58 -12.30 28.41 -13.15
C GLY A 58 -11.79 28.63 -11.72
N GLU A 59 -12.73 28.81 -10.78
CA GLU A 59 -12.42 29.05 -9.37
C GLU A 59 -11.81 27.81 -8.69
N PRO A 60 -10.92 27.99 -7.70
CA PRO A 60 -10.34 26.88 -6.95
C PRO A 60 -11.43 26.08 -6.23
N ARG A 61 -11.59 24.81 -6.59
CA ARG A 61 -12.44 23.86 -5.83
C ARG A 61 -11.61 23.12 -4.80
N ALA A 62 -12.16 22.96 -3.60
CA ALA A 62 -11.52 22.16 -2.55
C ALA A 62 -11.58 20.67 -2.90
N LEU A 63 -10.45 19.96 -2.76
CA LEU A 63 -10.41 18.52 -2.88
C LEU A 63 -11.10 17.87 -1.68
N LEU A 64 -12.06 16.98 -1.94
CA LEU A 64 -12.74 16.18 -0.92
C LEU A 64 -12.02 14.84 -0.70
N GLY A 65 -11.37 14.31 -1.73
CA GLY A 65 -10.65 13.04 -1.67
C GLY A 65 -10.24 12.53 -3.05
N LEU A 66 -9.86 11.26 -3.11
CA LEU A 66 -9.52 10.54 -4.33
C LEU A 66 -10.45 9.34 -4.50
N GLU A 67 -10.81 9.05 -5.75
CA GLU A 67 -11.46 7.82 -6.16
C GLU A 67 -10.40 6.90 -6.77
N TYR A 68 -10.19 5.73 -6.17
CA TYR A 68 -9.23 4.74 -6.64
C TYR A 68 -9.92 3.66 -7.46
N GLN A 69 -9.49 3.49 -8.71
CA GLN A 69 -10.02 2.49 -9.62
C GLN A 69 -8.97 1.41 -9.89
N THR A 70 -9.38 0.16 -9.78
CA THR A 70 -8.54 -1.01 -10.02
C THR A 70 -9.30 -2.05 -10.83
N TYR A 71 -8.59 -2.75 -11.73
CA TYR A 71 -9.03 -4.05 -12.20
C TYR A 71 -8.49 -5.09 -11.23
N ASP A 72 -9.26 -5.39 -10.17
CA ASP A 72 -8.80 -6.08 -8.96
C ASP A 72 -7.96 -7.33 -9.24
N PRO A 73 -8.36 -8.27 -10.12
CA PRO A 73 -7.56 -9.46 -10.38
C PRO A 73 -6.16 -9.14 -10.94
N MET A 74 -6.01 -8.10 -11.76
CA MET A 74 -4.72 -7.71 -12.32
C MET A 74 -3.91 -6.87 -11.35
N ALA A 75 -4.54 -5.91 -10.67
CA ALA A 75 -3.87 -5.07 -9.68
C ALA A 75 -3.33 -5.92 -8.52
N GLN A 76 -4.14 -6.86 -7.99
CA GLN A 76 -3.71 -7.76 -6.93
C GLN A 76 -2.54 -8.65 -7.38
N ARG A 77 -2.64 -9.31 -8.54
CA ARG A 77 -1.52 -10.11 -9.09
C ARG A 77 -0.25 -9.29 -9.31
N GLY A 78 -0.38 -8.04 -9.77
CA GLY A 78 0.73 -7.12 -9.95
C GLY A 78 1.42 -6.79 -8.63
N LEU A 79 0.64 -6.44 -7.60
CA LEU A 79 1.15 -6.18 -6.25
C LEU A 79 1.81 -7.41 -5.64
N GLU A 80 1.19 -8.59 -5.74
CA GLU A 80 1.76 -9.85 -5.21
C GLU A 80 3.08 -10.20 -5.90
N SER A 81 3.14 -10.08 -7.23
CA SER A 81 4.34 -10.37 -8.03
C SER A 81 5.47 -9.40 -7.70
N LEU A 82 5.16 -8.10 -7.60
CA LEU A 82 6.12 -7.08 -7.21
C LEU A 82 6.62 -7.30 -5.78
N ALA A 83 5.71 -7.59 -4.84
CA ALA A 83 6.03 -7.81 -3.44
C ALA A 83 6.99 -9.00 -3.29
N ARG A 84 6.72 -10.09 -4.01
CA ARG A 84 7.60 -11.27 -4.04
C ARG A 84 8.98 -10.93 -4.59
N ALA A 85 9.06 -10.23 -5.73
CA ALA A 85 10.33 -9.84 -6.33
C ALA A 85 11.16 -8.91 -5.44
N VAL A 86 10.52 -7.95 -4.76
CA VAL A 86 11.18 -7.06 -3.79
C VAL A 86 11.63 -7.84 -2.56
N ALA A 87 10.80 -8.75 -2.05
CA ALA A 87 11.14 -9.55 -0.89
C ALA A 87 12.34 -10.47 -1.13
N GLU A 88 12.40 -11.13 -2.29
CA GLU A 88 13.55 -11.95 -2.70
C GLU A 88 14.81 -11.10 -2.88
N ARG A 89 14.70 -9.93 -3.52
CA ARG A 89 15.84 -9.03 -3.76
C ARG A 89 16.49 -8.51 -2.48
N HIS A 90 15.67 -8.19 -1.47
CA HIS A 90 16.12 -7.56 -0.23
C HIS A 90 16.21 -8.53 0.96
N GLY A 91 15.94 -9.82 0.78
CA GLY A 91 16.00 -10.81 1.85
C GLY A 91 14.97 -10.55 2.96
N LEU A 92 13.75 -10.17 2.58
CA LEU A 92 12.71 -9.81 3.55
C LEU A 92 12.11 -11.05 4.22
N ALA A 93 11.80 -10.94 5.51
CA ALA A 93 11.05 -11.96 6.23
C ALA A 93 9.56 -11.90 5.87
N SER A 94 9.01 -10.69 5.78
CA SER A 94 7.64 -10.47 5.32
C SER A 94 7.47 -9.15 4.60
N ILE A 95 6.48 -9.12 3.69
CA ILE A 95 5.98 -7.92 3.03
C ILE A 95 4.45 -8.01 2.93
N VAL A 96 3.77 -6.97 3.39
CA VAL A 96 2.32 -6.88 3.37
C VAL A 96 1.91 -5.56 2.77
N VAL A 97 1.03 -5.64 1.78
CA VAL A 97 0.56 -4.49 1.01
C VAL A 97 -0.95 -4.42 1.11
N TRP A 98 -1.46 -3.27 1.52
CA TRP A 98 -2.86 -2.93 1.37
C TRP A 98 -2.99 -1.74 0.43
N HIS A 99 -3.95 -1.82 -0.47
CA HIS A 99 -4.30 -0.71 -1.35
C HIS A 99 -5.81 -0.48 -1.36
N SER A 100 -6.23 0.78 -1.29
CA SER A 100 -7.64 1.14 -1.41
C SER A 100 -8.17 1.01 -2.84
N ARG A 101 -9.42 0.60 -2.97
CA ARG A 101 -10.32 0.85 -4.11
C ARG A 101 -11.48 1.72 -3.62
N GLY A 102 -12.08 2.50 -4.51
CA GLY A 102 -13.18 3.37 -4.19
C GLY A 102 -12.72 4.71 -3.59
N ARG A 103 -13.64 5.38 -2.91
CA ARG A 103 -13.42 6.73 -2.39
C ARG A 103 -12.60 6.73 -1.09
N VAL A 104 -11.59 7.59 -1.05
CA VAL A 104 -10.78 7.88 0.14
C VAL A 104 -10.68 9.38 0.33
N GLY A 105 -11.11 9.89 1.48
CA GLY A 105 -11.14 11.30 1.82
C GLY A 105 -9.76 11.89 2.08
N VAL A 106 -9.66 13.22 2.00
CA VAL A 106 -8.46 13.95 2.42
C VAL A 106 -8.13 13.64 3.88
N GLY A 107 -6.87 13.32 4.16
CA GLY A 107 -6.38 12.93 5.49
C GLY A 107 -6.54 11.44 5.79
N GLU A 108 -7.22 10.67 4.95
CA GLU A 108 -7.37 9.23 5.12
C GLU A 108 -6.26 8.44 4.40
N VAL A 109 -6.05 7.20 4.85
CA VAL A 109 -5.02 6.30 4.32
C VAL A 109 -5.56 5.53 3.13
N SER A 110 -4.86 5.59 2.00
CA SER A 110 -5.21 4.87 0.76
C SER A 110 -4.25 3.74 0.40
N PHE A 111 -3.07 3.70 1.04
CA PHE A 111 -2.05 2.70 0.79
C PHE A 111 -1.28 2.40 2.06
N VAL A 112 -0.99 1.13 2.32
CA VAL A 112 -0.14 0.70 3.43
C VAL A 112 0.86 -0.33 2.92
N LEU A 113 2.12 -0.15 3.30
CA LEU A 113 3.18 -1.13 3.10
C LEU A 113 3.84 -1.43 4.44
N GLU A 114 3.84 -2.69 4.85
CA GLU A 114 4.52 -3.17 6.04
C GLU A 114 5.56 -4.21 5.65
N ILE A 115 6.81 -4.01 6.07
CA ILE A 115 7.95 -4.86 5.72
C ILE A 115 8.72 -5.24 6.98
N SER A 116 9.06 -6.52 7.12
CA SER A 116 9.94 -7.03 8.18
C SER A 116 11.20 -7.67 7.61
N ALA A 117 12.35 -7.39 8.24
CA ALA A 117 13.64 -7.97 7.86
C ALA A 117 14.57 -8.12 9.08
N ALA A 118 15.74 -8.75 8.86
CA ALA A 118 16.75 -8.92 9.89
C ALA A 118 17.27 -7.58 10.42
N HIS A 119 17.51 -6.61 9.54
CA HIS A 119 17.95 -5.27 9.92
C HIS A 119 17.14 -4.18 9.22
N ARG A 120 17.33 -2.94 9.69
CA ARG A 120 16.59 -1.77 9.17
C ARG A 120 16.99 -1.38 7.76
N ALA A 121 18.19 -1.76 7.31
CA ALA A 121 18.72 -1.32 6.02
C ALA A 121 17.89 -1.93 4.87
N GLU A 122 17.55 -3.21 5.01
CA GLU A 122 16.74 -3.97 4.08
C GLU A 122 15.31 -3.42 4.03
N THR A 123 14.71 -3.11 5.18
CA THR A 123 13.34 -2.55 5.22
C THR A 123 13.27 -1.20 4.53
N LEU A 124 14.20 -0.28 4.84
CA LEU A 124 14.26 1.06 4.24
C LEU A 124 14.45 0.99 2.71
N ALA A 125 15.40 0.18 2.25
CA ALA A 125 15.68 0.02 0.82
C ALA A 125 14.49 -0.62 0.07
N ALA A 126 13.89 -1.65 0.65
CA ALA A 126 12.75 -2.34 0.04
C ALA A 126 11.50 -1.46 -0.02
N THR A 127 11.23 -0.65 1.00
CA THR A 127 10.08 0.29 1.00
C THR A 127 10.17 1.26 -0.16
N ALA A 128 11.32 1.92 -0.35
CA ALA A 128 11.52 2.85 -1.46
C ALA A 128 11.37 2.13 -2.81
N SER A 129 12.08 1.00 -2.98
CA SER A 129 12.03 0.22 -4.23
C SER A 129 10.62 -0.26 -4.58
N PHE A 130 9.85 -0.72 -3.58
CA PHE A 130 8.49 -1.20 -3.79
C PHE A 130 7.57 -0.08 -4.26
N ILE A 131 7.57 1.05 -3.55
CA ILE A 131 6.66 2.17 -3.85
C ILE A 131 6.93 2.73 -5.25
N ASP A 132 8.21 2.88 -5.61
CA ASP A 132 8.59 3.39 -6.93
C ASP A 132 8.18 2.43 -8.05
N ALA A 133 8.39 1.13 -7.87
CA ALA A 133 7.98 0.13 -8.85
C ALA A 133 6.45 0.00 -8.95
N MET A 134 5.75 0.00 -7.81
CA MET A 134 4.29 -0.09 -7.78
C MET A 134 3.65 1.03 -8.60
N LYS A 135 4.12 2.26 -8.41
CA LYS A 135 3.61 3.44 -9.14
C LYS A 135 3.86 3.39 -10.65
N ARG A 136 4.86 2.64 -11.11
CA ARG A 136 5.15 2.47 -12.54
C ARG A 136 4.40 1.29 -13.15
N ASP A 137 4.35 0.18 -12.42
CA ASP A 137 4.11 -1.13 -13.02
C ASP A 137 2.74 -1.73 -12.65
N VAL A 138 2.10 -1.24 -11.58
CA VAL A 138 0.80 -1.78 -11.11
C VAL A 138 -0.35 -0.87 -11.59
N PRO A 139 -1.34 -1.42 -12.32
CA PRO A 139 -2.42 -0.63 -12.91
C PRO A 139 -3.46 -0.24 -11.86
N ILE A 140 -3.19 0.86 -11.15
CA ILE A 140 -4.08 1.49 -10.18
C ILE A 140 -4.20 2.97 -10.57
N TRP A 141 -5.42 3.41 -10.80
CA TRP A 141 -5.70 4.80 -11.18
C TRP A 141 -6.35 5.54 -10.02
N LYS A 142 -6.03 6.83 -9.91
CA LYS A 142 -6.69 7.74 -8.98
C LYS A 142 -7.28 8.91 -9.75
N SER A 143 -8.47 9.34 -9.36
CA SER A 143 -9.08 10.57 -9.84
C SER A 143 -9.51 11.46 -8.67
N PRO A 144 -9.39 12.78 -8.79
CA PRO A 144 -9.77 13.68 -7.72
C PRO A 144 -11.29 13.84 -7.63
N VAL A 145 -11.80 13.93 -6.39
CA VAL A 145 -13.19 14.26 -6.09
C VAL A 145 -13.25 15.67 -5.49
N TRP A 146 -13.97 16.57 -6.16
CA TRP A 146 -14.07 17.99 -5.80
C TRP A 146 -15.41 18.32 -5.12
N ALA A 147 -15.43 19.43 -4.37
CA ALA A 147 -16.65 20.03 -3.82
C ALA A 147 -17.56 20.65 -4.89
#